data_AF-A0A2M6YVA6-F1
#
_entry.id   AF-A0A2M6YVA6-F1
#
_cell.length_a   1.000
_cell.length_b   1.000
_cell.length_c   1.000
_cell.angle_alpha   90.00
_cell.angle_beta   90.00
_cell.angle_gamma   90.00
#
_symmetry.space_group_name_H-M   'P 1'
#
loop_
_entity.id
_entity.type
_entity.pdbx_description
1 polymer ?
#
loop_
_entity_poly.entity_id
_entity_poly.type
_entity_poly.pdbx_seq_one_letter_code
_entity_poly.pdbx_strand_id
1 'polypeptide(L)'
;MENNIPLVKMQVFKKPSLKLMLILIIISGIIGFFIGKKQVNVQSINRLTPTPFVSPTIIKETVWETNNNNEVIGTENWKTYINKKNGYSIKYPTNWTYREYPDTQTGAGFRPLDNTKNIKEVISINIFDKGLGNLDTTFEDYLKKVCSQTHSGGGDTSLNTINRIITQTNEIGYIITCNVSPIGYFGPTPEKEENPNPALSLPDTYFNTQNPQENLIQITLNMNSYLNTYKVMLLT
;
A
#
# COMPACT_ATOMS: atom_id res chain seq x y z
N MET A 1 -32.17 -43.51 -17.88
CA MET A 1 -32.00 -43.68 -16.42
C MET A 1 -32.55 -42.42 -15.77
N GLU A 2 -33.78 -42.48 -15.26
CA GLU A 2 -34.44 -41.36 -14.59
C GLU A 2 -33.93 -41.23 -13.16
N ASN A 3 -33.34 -40.07 -12.83
CA ASN A 3 -32.81 -39.78 -11.50
C ASN A 3 -33.94 -39.24 -10.62
N ASN A 4 -34.48 -40.12 -9.76
CA ASN A 4 -35.40 -39.73 -8.69
C ASN A 4 -34.63 -38.99 -7.59
N ILE A 5 -34.82 -37.67 -7.52
CA ILE A 5 -34.28 -36.83 -6.44
C ILE A 5 -35.22 -36.97 -5.23
N PRO A 6 -34.75 -37.47 -4.07
CA PRO A 6 -35.61 -37.64 -2.90
C PRO A 6 -36.04 -36.28 -2.35
N LEU A 7 -37.35 -36.12 -2.18
CA LEU A 7 -37.98 -34.93 -1.62
C LEU A 7 -37.59 -34.80 -0.14
N VAL A 8 -36.70 -33.86 0.18
CA VAL A 8 -36.30 -33.57 1.57
C VAL A 8 -37.46 -32.87 2.28
N LYS A 9 -38.03 -33.55 3.28
CA LYS A 9 -39.06 -32.96 4.15
C LYS A 9 -38.42 -31.88 5.03
N MET A 10 -38.73 -30.62 4.76
CA MET A 10 -38.30 -29.51 5.62
C MET A 10 -39.01 -29.59 6.97
N GLN A 11 -38.23 -29.74 8.03
CA GLN A 11 -38.72 -29.73 9.40
C GLN A 11 -39.10 -28.31 9.80
N VAL A 12 -40.39 -28.07 10.02
CA VAL A 12 -40.90 -26.76 10.45
C VAL A 12 -40.49 -26.52 11.90
N PHE A 13 -39.51 -25.64 12.10
CA PHE A 13 -39.07 -25.24 13.43
C PHE A 13 -40.17 -24.44 14.13
N LYS A 14 -40.70 -24.97 15.24
CA LYS A 14 -41.62 -24.25 16.11
C LYS A 14 -40.92 -23.01 16.65
N LYS A 15 -41.57 -21.85 16.51
CA LYS A 15 -41.07 -20.58 17.05
C LYS A 15 -40.74 -20.75 18.53
N PRO A 16 -39.51 -20.43 18.96
CA PRO A 16 -39.15 -20.52 20.37
C PRO A 16 -40.04 -19.59 21.18
N SER A 17 -40.44 -20.04 22.37
CA SER A 17 -41.25 -19.23 23.27
C SER A 17 -40.49 -17.96 23.67
N LEU A 18 -41.18 -16.83 23.80
CA LEU A 18 -40.59 -15.55 24.19
C LEU A 18 -39.75 -15.65 25.49
N LYS A 19 -40.18 -16.53 26.41
CA LYS A 19 -39.47 -16.84 27.66
C LYS A 19 -38.09 -17.44 27.42
N LEU A 20 -37.94 -18.33 26.42
CA LEU A 20 -36.65 -18.92 26.05
C LEU A 20 -35.69 -17.84 25.50
N MET A 21 -36.21 -16.90 24.72
CA MET A 21 -35.40 -15.84 24.13
C MET A 21 -34.84 -14.87 25.18
N LEU A 22 -35.64 -14.51 26.19
CA LEU A 22 -35.21 -13.69 27.31
C LEU A 22 -34.11 -14.37 28.14
N ILE A 23 -34.20 -15.68 28.36
CA ILE A 23 -33.18 -16.45 29.09
C ILE A 23 -31.84 -16.43 28.34
N LEU A 24 -31.84 -16.56 27.02
CA LEU A 24 -30.62 -16.53 26.20
C LEU A 24 -29.90 -15.17 26.25
N ILE A 25 -30.65 -14.07 26.31
CA ILE A 25 -30.07 -12.71 26.42
C ILE A 25 -29.37 -12.52 27.78
N ILE A 26 -30.00 -13.00 28.87
CA ILE A 26 -29.41 -12.91 30.21
C ILE A 26 -28.14 -13.77 30.30
N ILE A 27 -28.16 -15.00 29.75
CA ILE A 27 -26.98 -15.88 29.72
C ILE A 27 -25.84 -15.23 28.91
N SER A 28 -26.15 -14.64 27.76
CA SER A 28 -25.19 -13.91 26.92
C SER A 28 -24.52 -12.75 27.69
N GLY A 29 -25.30 -11.96 28.43
CA GLY A 29 -24.78 -10.84 29.23
C GLY A 29 -23.84 -11.29 30.36
N ILE A 30 -24.17 -12.39 31.05
CA ILE A 30 -23.33 -12.95 32.12
C ILE A 30 -22.00 -13.44 31.55
N ILE A 31 -22.03 -14.16 30.43
CA ILE A 31 -20.81 -14.65 29.76
C ILE A 31 -19.91 -13.48 29.33
N GLY A 32 -20.50 -12.43 28.75
CA GLY A 32 -19.75 -11.22 28.36
C GLY A 32 -19.07 -10.53 29.55
N PHE A 33 -19.74 -10.43 30.70
CA PHE A 33 -19.19 -9.83 31.91
C PHE A 33 -17.97 -10.58 32.46
N PHE A 34 -17.99 -11.92 32.45
CA PHE A 34 -16.86 -12.72 32.92
C PHE A 34 -15.66 -12.72 31.96
N ILE A 35 -15.89 -12.60 30.65
CA ILE A 35 -14.81 -12.47 29.67
C ILE A 35 -14.15 -11.08 29.80
N GLY A 36 -14.93 -10.02 30.03
CA GLY A 36 -14.42 -8.65 30.22
C GLY A 36 -13.53 -8.48 31.46
N LYS A 37 -13.79 -9.22 32.54
CA LYS A 37 -12.96 -9.16 33.76
C LYS A 37 -11.59 -9.84 33.65
N LYS A 38 -11.29 -10.56 32.57
CA LYS A 38 -9.95 -11.16 32.35
C LYS A 38 -8.91 -10.19 31.78
N GLN A 39 -9.06 -8.88 32.01
CA GLN A 39 -8.07 -7.90 31.60
C GLN A 39 -6.83 -7.89 32.51
N VAL A 40 -5.75 -8.38 31.89
CA VAL A 40 -4.37 -7.89 31.95
C VAL A 40 -3.64 -8.06 33.28
N ASN A 41 -3.13 -9.27 33.49
CA ASN A 41 -1.89 -9.47 34.22
C ASN A 41 -0.76 -8.91 33.34
N VAL A 42 -0.40 -7.63 33.54
CA VAL A 42 0.79 -7.02 32.95
C VAL A 42 1.98 -7.73 33.60
N GLN A 43 2.43 -8.82 32.97
CA GLN A 43 3.75 -9.34 33.29
C GLN A 43 4.75 -8.23 33.01
N SER A 44 5.47 -7.84 34.05
CA SER A 44 6.63 -6.95 33.97
C SER A 44 7.55 -7.46 32.88
N ILE A 45 7.62 -6.71 31.79
CA ILE A 45 8.49 -6.97 30.64
C ILE A 45 9.92 -7.05 31.17
N ASN A 46 10.55 -8.21 31.01
CA ASN A 46 11.99 -8.37 31.24
C ASN A 46 12.70 -7.31 30.40
N ARG A 47 13.38 -6.39 31.07
CA ARG A 47 14.16 -5.32 30.48
C ARG A 47 15.26 -5.98 29.63
N LEU A 48 15.02 -6.03 28.32
CA LEU A 48 16.01 -6.49 27.36
C LEU A 48 17.27 -5.64 27.53
N THR A 49 18.40 -6.33 27.68
CA THR A 49 19.73 -5.72 27.61
C THR A 49 19.79 -4.89 26.33
N PRO A 50 20.13 -3.59 26.39
CA PRO A 50 20.20 -2.77 25.20
C PRO A 50 21.23 -3.38 24.25
N THR A 51 20.75 -3.99 23.17
CA THR A 51 21.55 -4.25 21.99
C THR A 51 22.13 -2.91 21.58
N PRO A 52 23.43 -2.81 21.26
CA PRO A 52 24.01 -1.55 20.80
C PRO A 52 23.13 -1.01 19.66
N PHE A 53 22.52 0.13 19.91
CA PHE A 53 21.69 0.84 18.95
C PHE A 53 22.63 1.22 17.82
N VAL A 54 22.57 0.47 16.71
CA VAL A 54 23.11 0.93 15.44
C VAL A 54 22.44 2.26 15.16
N SER A 55 23.18 3.34 15.33
CA SER A 55 22.70 4.69 15.09
C SER A 55 22.03 4.70 13.71
N PRO A 56 20.75 5.11 13.59
CA PRO A 56 20.06 5.08 12.31
C PRO A 56 20.92 5.85 11.33
N THR A 57 21.22 5.21 10.20
CA THR A 57 21.85 5.87 9.06
C THR A 57 21.05 7.14 8.80
N ILE A 58 21.72 8.28 8.98
CA ILE A 58 21.14 9.61 8.80
C ILE A 58 20.33 9.60 7.51
N ILE A 59 19.03 9.85 7.64
CA ILE A 59 18.14 10.08 6.51
C ILE A 59 18.69 11.34 5.84
N LYS A 60 19.51 11.16 4.80
CA LYS A 60 19.97 12.27 3.99
C LYS A 60 18.73 12.77 3.28
N GLU A 61 18.24 13.93 3.70
CA GLU A 61 17.14 14.63 3.05
C GLU A 61 17.60 14.95 1.63
N THR A 62 17.33 14.04 0.71
CA THR A 62 17.54 14.29 -0.71
C THR A 62 16.32 15.06 -1.13
N VAL A 63 16.40 16.37 -0.95
CA VAL A 63 15.56 17.30 -1.70
C VAL A 63 15.84 16.95 -3.15
N TRP A 64 14.83 16.47 -3.87
CA TRP A 64 14.88 16.47 -5.33
C TRP A 64 14.85 17.95 -5.70
N GLU A 65 15.99 18.61 -5.59
CA GLU A 65 16.20 19.88 -6.25
C GLU A 65 15.95 19.55 -7.72
N THR A 66 14.82 20.03 -8.24
CA THR A 66 14.67 20.31 -9.65
C THR A 66 15.98 20.98 -10.04
N ASN A 67 16.83 20.24 -10.76
CA ASN A 67 18.11 20.73 -11.24
C ASN A 67 17.92 22.19 -11.64
N ASN A 68 18.76 23.10 -11.13
CA ASN A 68 18.67 24.56 -11.34
C ASN A 68 18.71 25.02 -12.81
N ASN A 69 18.66 24.08 -13.76
CA ASN A 69 18.17 24.32 -15.10
C ASN A 69 16.66 24.52 -14.99
N ASN A 70 16.23 25.78 -14.99
CA ASN A 70 14.85 26.30 -15.09
C ASN A 70 14.04 25.76 -16.29
N GLU A 71 14.16 24.48 -16.64
CA GLU A 71 13.19 23.77 -17.44
C GLU A 71 11.96 23.59 -16.56
N VAL A 72 11.15 24.66 -16.50
CA VAL A 72 9.77 24.60 -16.05
C VAL A 72 9.14 23.52 -16.91
N ILE A 73 9.02 22.30 -16.39
CA ILE A 73 8.29 21.25 -17.09
C ILE A 73 6.85 21.72 -17.09
N GLY A 74 6.47 22.41 -18.17
CA GLY A 74 5.19 23.05 -18.32
C GLY A 74 4.09 21.99 -18.26
N THR A 75 3.38 21.93 -17.15
CA THR A 75 2.15 21.13 -17.00
C THR A 75 0.91 21.91 -17.42
N GLU A 76 1.10 23.06 -18.08
CA GLU A 76 0.06 23.96 -18.61
C GLU A 76 -0.96 23.20 -19.47
N ASN A 77 -0.47 22.31 -20.34
CA ASN A 77 -1.32 21.56 -21.25
C ASN A 77 -1.79 20.23 -20.66
N TRP A 78 -1.29 19.79 -19.51
CA TRP A 78 -1.59 18.46 -18.99
C TRP A 78 -3.08 18.28 -18.65
N LYS A 79 -3.56 17.04 -18.80
CA LYS A 79 -4.92 16.67 -18.37
C LYS A 79 -4.93 16.44 -16.87
N THR A 80 -6.09 16.60 -16.24
CA THR A 80 -6.28 16.31 -14.82
C THR A 80 -7.16 15.09 -14.65
N TYR A 81 -6.65 14.08 -13.95
CA TYR A 81 -7.46 12.98 -13.44
C TYR A 81 -7.96 13.35 -12.06
N ILE A 82 -9.24 13.07 -11.78
CA ILE A 82 -9.89 13.39 -10.51
C ILE A 82 -10.57 12.12 -10.01
N ASN A 83 -10.12 11.60 -8.87
CA ASN A 83 -10.82 10.54 -8.18
C ASN A 83 -11.74 11.17 -7.12
N LYS A 84 -13.00 11.38 -7.49
CA LYS A 84 -13.99 12.06 -6.64
C LYS A 84 -14.27 11.31 -5.34
N LYS A 85 -14.22 9.97 -5.36
CA LYS A 85 -14.50 9.11 -4.21
C LYS A 85 -13.50 9.34 -3.09
N ASN A 86 -12.23 9.51 -3.42
CA ASN A 86 -11.14 9.63 -2.47
C ASN A 86 -10.57 11.05 -2.35
N GLY A 87 -11.16 12.01 -3.06
CA GLY A 87 -10.84 13.44 -2.89
C GLY A 87 -9.45 13.86 -3.37
N TYR A 88 -8.85 13.16 -4.34
CA TYR A 88 -7.55 13.53 -4.91
C TYR A 88 -7.63 13.80 -6.42
N SER A 89 -6.67 14.58 -6.90
CA SER A 89 -6.45 14.81 -8.32
C SER A 89 -4.96 14.76 -8.65
N ILE A 90 -4.62 14.45 -9.89
CA ILE A 90 -3.24 14.47 -10.38
C ILE A 90 -3.25 14.90 -11.85
N LYS A 91 -2.25 15.67 -12.26
CA LYS A 91 -2.07 15.97 -13.67
C LYS A 91 -1.29 14.87 -14.38
N TYR A 92 -1.56 14.67 -15.66
CA TYR A 92 -0.86 13.71 -16.50
C TYR A 92 -0.75 14.21 -17.96
N PRO A 93 0.20 13.71 -18.77
CA PRO A 93 0.40 14.21 -20.13
C PRO A 93 -0.83 14.07 -21.05
N THR A 94 -1.00 15.00 -21.98
CA THR A 94 -2.15 15.01 -22.92
C THR A 94 -2.19 13.81 -23.84
N ASN A 95 -1.02 13.34 -24.25
CA ASN A 95 -0.83 12.17 -25.09
C ASN A 95 -0.87 10.86 -24.31
N TRP A 96 -1.38 10.87 -23.07
CA TRP A 96 -1.59 9.67 -22.26
C TRP A 96 -3.08 9.38 -22.08
N THR A 97 -3.34 8.13 -21.72
CA THR A 97 -4.64 7.63 -21.29
C THR A 97 -4.53 7.05 -19.89
N TYR A 98 -5.66 6.97 -19.20
CA TYR A 98 -5.76 6.32 -17.90
C TYR A 98 -6.89 5.30 -17.90
N ARG A 99 -6.80 4.32 -17.00
CA ARG A 99 -7.86 3.37 -16.70
C ARG A 99 -8.09 3.41 -15.18
N GLU A 100 -9.26 3.85 -14.77
CA GLU A 100 -9.70 3.74 -13.38
C GLU A 100 -10.02 2.27 -13.06
N TYR A 101 -9.71 1.84 -11.84
CA TYR A 101 -9.99 0.47 -11.41
C TYR A 101 -11.49 0.34 -11.09
N PRO A 102 -12.29 -0.36 -11.94
CA PRO A 102 -13.75 -0.26 -11.90
C PRO A 102 -14.34 -0.85 -10.62
N ASP A 103 -13.75 -1.93 -10.11
CA ASP A 103 -14.31 -2.69 -8.99
C ASP A 103 -14.11 -1.98 -7.65
N THR A 104 -12.94 -1.36 -7.46
CA THR A 104 -12.57 -0.75 -6.18
C THR A 104 -12.70 0.77 -6.19
N GLN A 105 -12.50 1.40 -7.35
CA GLN A 105 -12.32 2.84 -7.52
C GLN A 105 -11.24 3.41 -6.59
N THR A 106 -10.28 2.57 -6.18
CA THR A 106 -9.18 2.93 -5.28
C THR A 106 -8.05 3.64 -6.03
N GLY A 107 -8.12 3.74 -7.35
CA GLY A 107 -6.93 4.07 -8.12
C GLY A 107 -7.13 4.13 -9.62
N ALA A 108 -6.03 4.42 -10.31
CA ALA A 108 -5.98 4.41 -11.76
C ALA A 108 -4.57 4.05 -12.25
N GLY A 109 -4.51 3.36 -13.39
CA GLY A 109 -3.29 3.13 -14.14
C GLY A 109 -3.15 4.11 -15.31
N PHE A 110 -1.96 4.62 -15.54
CA PHE A 110 -1.62 5.61 -16.55
C PHE A 110 -0.63 5.03 -17.57
N ARG A 111 -0.81 5.37 -18.84
CA ARG A 111 0.10 4.97 -19.92
C ARG A 111 0.05 5.94 -21.11
N PRO A 112 1.12 6.04 -21.91
CA PRO A 112 1.07 6.75 -23.19
C PRO A 112 0.00 6.19 -24.12
N LEU A 113 -0.56 7.05 -24.97
CA LEU A 113 -1.35 6.67 -26.14
C LEU A 113 -0.38 6.09 -27.18
N ASP A 114 -0.05 4.81 -27.05
CA ASP A 114 0.52 4.02 -28.13
C ASP A 114 -0.57 3.14 -28.74
N ASN A 115 -0.53 2.99 -30.07
CA ASN A 115 -1.41 2.12 -30.84
C ASN A 115 -1.02 0.64 -30.70
N THR A 116 0.10 0.32 -30.04
CA THR A 116 0.43 -1.06 -29.70
C THR A 116 -0.51 -1.56 -28.59
N LYS A 117 -1.32 -2.57 -28.91
CA LYS A 117 -2.47 -3.03 -28.09
C LYS A 117 -2.13 -3.52 -26.68
N ASN A 118 -0.85 -3.58 -26.29
CA ASN A 118 -0.38 -4.32 -25.11
C ASN A 118 0.51 -3.51 -24.14
N ILE A 119 0.47 -2.18 -24.15
CA ILE A 119 1.23 -1.43 -23.13
C ILE A 119 0.57 -1.58 -21.76
N LYS A 120 1.34 -2.13 -20.81
CA LYS A 120 1.00 -2.17 -19.38
C LYS A 120 1.00 -0.76 -18.78
N GLU A 121 0.26 -0.56 -17.71
CA GLU A 121 0.24 0.71 -16.97
C GLU A 121 1.65 1.01 -16.45
N VAL A 122 2.22 2.14 -16.88
CA VAL A 122 3.62 2.47 -16.59
C VAL A 122 3.75 3.26 -15.28
N ILE A 123 2.66 3.91 -14.87
CA ILE A 123 2.47 4.52 -13.55
C ILE A 123 1.10 4.09 -13.05
N SER A 124 1.00 3.71 -11.78
CA SER A 124 -0.29 3.37 -11.16
C SER A 124 -0.46 4.07 -9.84
N ILE A 125 -1.68 4.50 -9.56
CA ILE A 125 -2.10 5.06 -8.27
C ILE A 125 -3.02 4.05 -7.62
N ASN A 126 -2.77 3.73 -6.36
CA ASN A 126 -3.58 2.83 -5.55
C ASN A 126 -3.85 3.48 -4.20
N ILE A 127 -5.03 3.21 -3.64
CA ILE A 127 -5.36 3.54 -2.27
C ILE A 127 -5.44 2.25 -1.47
N PHE A 128 -4.73 2.25 -0.35
CA PHE A 128 -4.74 1.15 0.60
C PHE A 128 -5.30 1.64 1.92
N ASP A 129 -6.16 0.82 2.51
CA ASP A 129 -6.40 0.89 3.94
C ASP A 129 -5.05 0.64 4.62
N LYS A 130 -4.64 1.49 5.56
CA LYS A 130 -3.36 1.29 6.28
C LYS A 130 -3.29 -0.03 7.07
N GLY A 131 -4.40 -0.77 7.13
CA GLY A 131 -4.53 -1.98 7.92
C GLY A 131 -4.52 -1.65 9.40
N LEU A 132 -5.44 -2.24 10.15
CA LEU A 132 -5.63 -2.02 11.60
C LEU A 132 -4.42 -2.46 12.47
N GLY A 133 -3.25 -2.73 11.89
CA GLY A 133 -2.05 -3.25 12.55
C GLY A 133 -1.09 -2.15 12.99
N ASN A 134 -1.46 -1.44 14.06
CA ASN A 134 -0.74 -0.39 14.79
C ASN A 134 -0.94 1.06 14.30
N LEU A 135 -2.08 1.62 14.71
CA LEU A 135 -2.35 3.06 14.75
C LEU A 135 -1.27 3.87 15.48
N ASP A 136 -0.45 3.21 16.31
CA ASP A 136 0.61 3.84 17.10
C ASP A 136 1.95 4.01 16.35
N THR A 137 2.05 3.57 15.09
CA THR A 137 3.28 3.76 14.31
C THR A 137 3.26 5.09 13.56
N THR A 138 4.40 5.78 13.56
CA THR A 138 4.56 6.99 12.73
C THR A 138 4.50 6.59 11.25
N PHE A 139 4.14 7.54 10.38
CA PHE A 139 4.11 7.28 8.94
C PHE A 139 5.47 6.83 8.39
N GLU A 140 6.56 7.40 8.92
CA GLU A 140 7.91 7.01 8.54
C GLU A 140 8.23 5.56 8.96
N ASP A 141 7.82 5.16 10.17
CA ASP A 141 8.00 3.79 10.64
C ASP A 141 7.13 2.79 9.87
N TYR A 142 5.97 3.21 9.40
CA TYR A 142 5.18 2.46 8.44
C TYR A 142 5.98 2.25 7.15
N LEU A 143 6.53 3.30 6.54
CA LEU A 143 7.31 3.21 5.30
C LEU A 143 8.53 2.29 5.40
N LYS A 144 9.20 2.26 6.56
CA LYS A 144 10.30 1.32 6.84
C LYS A 144 9.87 -0.15 6.75
N LYS A 145 8.60 -0.45 7.01
CA LYS A 145 8.02 -1.80 6.94
C LYS A 145 7.50 -2.15 5.56
N VAL A 146 7.10 -1.16 4.75
CA VAL A 146 6.46 -1.41 3.46
C VAL A 146 7.32 -2.28 2.55
N CYS A 147 8.64 -2.00 2.45
CA CYS A 147 9.55 -2.81 1.63
C CYS A 147 9.49 -4.30 1.98
N SER A 148 9.41 -4.63 3.26
CA SER A 148 9.35 -6.02 3.74
C SER A 148 8.00 -6.72 3.51
N GLN A 149 6.93 -5.97 3.26
CA GLN A 149 5.57 -6.49 3.13
C GLN A 149 5.10 -6.61 1.68
N THR A 150 5.51 -5.69 0.79
CA THR A 150 5.06 -5.66 -0.61
C THR A 150 5.59 -6.80 -1.46
N HIS A 151 6.67 -7.47 -1.04
CA HIS A 151 7.27 -8.57 -1.79
C HIS A 151 7.00 -9.90 -1.09
N SER A 152 5.78 -10.42 -1.26
CA SER A 152 5.34 -11.72 -0.71
C SER A 152 6.12 -12.95 -1.26
N GLY A 153 7.18 -12.74 -2.05
CA GLY A 153 8.04 -13.79 -2.59
C GLY A 153 9.09 -14.33 -1.62
N GLY A 154 9.14 -13.85 -0.37
CA GLY A 154 10.03 -14.40 0.67
C GLY A 154 11.51 -14.03 0.53
N GLY A 155 11.84 -13.00 -0.26
CA GLY A 155 13.18 -12.42 -0.29
C GLY A 155 13.36 -11.36 0.79
N ASP A 156 14.56 -11.29 1.35
CA ASP A 156 14.98 -10.19 2.22
C ASP A 156 14.93 -8.89 1.42
N THR A 157 13.88 -8.11 1.69
CA THR A 157 13.65 -6.79 1.12
C THR A 157 13.87 -5.77 2.22
N SER A 158 14.76 -4.81 1.99
CA SER A 158 15.10 -3.77 2.96
C SER A 158 14.90 -2.40 2.34
N LEU A 159 14.53 -1.42 3.16
CA LEU A 159 14.48 -0.02 2.72
C LEU A 159 15.88 0.42 2.28
N ASN A 160 15.99 0.97 1.08
CA ASN A 160 17.23 1.55 0.56
C ASN A 160 17.24 3.06 0.77
N THR A 161 16.27 3.77 0.17
CA THR A 161 16.12 5.23 0.35
C THR A 161 14.71 5.61 0.76
N ILE A 162 14.62 6.71 1.48
CA ILE A 162 13.38 7.43 1.80
C ILE A 162 13.65 8.92 1.60
N ASN A 163 12.97 9.53 0.64
CA ASN A 163 13.15 10.93 0.27
C ASN A 163 11.82 11.66 0.39
N ARG A 164 11.80 12.72 1.20
CA ARG A 164 10.62 13.57 1.37
C ARG A 164 10.38 14.42 0.12
N ILE A 165 9.12 14.59 -0.26
CA ILE A 165 8.68 15.50 -1.33
C ILE A 165 7.55 16.40 -0.84
N ILE A 166 7.45 17.59 -1.43
CA ILE A 166 6.36 18.54 -1.20
C ILE A 166 5.75 18.87 -2.56
N THR A 167 4.44 18.73 -2.71
CA THR A 167 3.73 19.05 -3.97
C THR A 167 3.52 20.56 -4.13
N GLN A 168 3.08 20.98 -5.31
CA GLN A 168 2.63 22.37 -5.56
C GLN A 168 1.48 22.81 -4.65
N THR A 169 0.70 21.85 -4.14
CA THR A 169 -0.39 22.09 -3.18
C THR A 169 0.04 21.97 -1.72
N ASN A 170 1.35 21.92 -1.45
CA ASN A 170 1.94 21.77 -0.11
C ASN A 170 1.58 20.45 0.60
N GLU A 171 1.27 19.40 -0.16
CA GLU A 171 1.08 18.05 0.36
C GLU A 171 2.44 17.38 0.56
N ILE A 172 2.59 16.63 1.66
CA ILE A 172 3.84 15.94 2.00
C ILE A 172 3.74 14.47 1.57
N GLY A 173 4.69 14.06 0.73
CA GLY A 173 4.85 12.67 0.30
C GLY A 173 6.26 12.14 0.56
N TYR A 174 6.44 10.84 0.37
CA TYR A 174 7.73 10.17 0.53
C TYR A 174 7.96 9.21 -0.61
N ILE A 175 9.04 9.42 -1.36
CA ILE A 175 9.54 8.51 -2.38
C ILE A 175 10.45 7.50 -1.69
N ILE A 176 10.16 6.22 -1.82
CA ILE A 176 11.00 5.15 -1.30
C ILE A 176 11.55 4.28 -2.43
N THR A 177 12.71 3.69 -2.18
CA THR A 177 13.24 2.55 -2.95
C THR A 177 13.62 1.44 -2.00
N CYS A 178 13.47 0.20 -2.45
CA CYS A 178 13.82 -0.99 -1.69
C CYS A 178 15.00 -1.71 -2.35
N ASN A 179 15.88 -2.28 -1.53
CA ASN A 179 16.76 -3.34 -1.98
C ASN A 179 15.89 -4.58 -2.21
N VAL A 180 15.91 -5.10 -3.43
CA VAL A 180 15.24 -6.33 -3.79
C VAL A 180 16.27 -7.41 -4.03
N SER A 181 16.20 -8.47 -3.22
CA SER A 181 16.91 -9.70 -3.52
C SER A 181 16.30 -10.32 -4.78
N PRO A 182 17.09 -10.81 -5.74
CA PRO A 182 16.56 -11.56 -6.88
C PRO A 182 15.96 -12.87 -6.36
N ILE A 183 14.69 -12.85 -6.01
CA ILE A 183 13.97 -14.03 -5.52
C ILE A 183 13.84 -15.02 -6.69
N GLY A 184 14.42 -16.22 -6.53
CA GLY A 184 13.97 -17.40 -7.27
C GLY A 184 13.99 -17.28 -8.79
N TYR A 185 15.10 -16.84 -9.38
CA TYR A 185 15.32 -17.08 -10.81
C TYR A 185 15.39 -18.62 -11.01
N PHE A 186 14.25 -19.25 -11.34
CA PHE A 186 14.17 -20.68 -11.71
C PHE A 186 14.74 -20.94 -13.12
N GLY A 187 15.73 -20.16 -13.53
CA GLY A 187 16.54 -20.40 -14.72
C GLY A 187 17.84 -21.10 -14.34
N PRO A 188 18.58 -21.69 -15.31
CA PRO A 188 19.91 -22.18 -15.06
C PRO A 188 20.73 -21.05 -14.41
N THR A 189 21.27 -21.32 -13.23
CA THR A 189 22.11 -20.40 -12.47
C THR A 189 23.18 -19.86 -13.39
N PRO A 190 23.17 -18.55 -13.73
CA PRO A 190 24.32 -17.95 -14.39
C PRO A 190 25.52 -18.18 -13.47
N GLU A 191 26.62 -18.58 -14.09
CA GLU A 191 27.91 -18.82 -13.46
C GLU A 191 28.20 -17.69 -12.45
N LYS A 192 28.46 -18.05 -11.19
CA LYS A 192 28.53 -17.16 -10.02
C LYS A 192 29.21 -15.83 -10.33
N GLU A 193 28.42 -14.79 -10.55
CA GLU A 193 28.93 -13.42 -10.50
C GLU A 193 29.22 -13.11 -9.03
N GLU A 194 30.49 -12.86 -8.70
CA GLU A 194 31.04 -12.98 -7.34
C GLU A 194 30.52 -11.94 -6.32
N ASN A 195 29.64 -11.02 -6.73
CA ASN A 195 29.00 -10.09 -5.79
C ASN A 195 27.75 -9.43 -6.40
N PRO A 196 26.57 -10.08 -6.38
CA PRO A 196 25.37 -9.41 -6.85
C PRO A 196 24.97 -8.38 -5.80
N ASN A 197 25.39 -7.13 -6.00
CA ASN A 197 24.77 -6.01 -5.32
C ASN A 197 23.25 -6.14 -5.46
N PRO A 198 22.47 -5.98 -4.38
CA PRO A 198 21.03 -6.13 -4.45
C PRO A 198 20.48 -5.19 -5.53
N ALA A 199 19.54 -5.70 -6.34
CA ALA A 199 18.87 -4.86 -7.32
C ALA A 199 18.03 -3.81 -6.58
N LEU A 200 17.90 -2.62 -7.18
CA LEU A 200 17.05 -1.56 -6.64
C LEU A 200 15.66 -1.65 -7.24
N SER A 201 14.64 -1.52 -6.40
CA SER A 201 13.28 -1.34 -6.88
C SER A 201 13.16 -0.02 -7.65
N LEU A 202 12.17 0.03 -8.54
CA LEU A 202 11.66 1.32 -9.01
C LEU A 202 11.05 2.10 -7.82
N PRO A 203 11.01 3.43 -7.91
CA PRO A 203 10.45 4.25 -6.85
C PRO A 203 8.95 4.05 -6.69
N ASP A 204 8.53 3.96 -5.42
CA ASP A 204 7.15 4.10 -4.99
C ASP A 204 7.02 5.39 -4.18
N THR A 205 5.90 6.09 -4.32
CA THR A 205 5.60 7.30 -3.54
C THR A 205 4.37 7.10 -2.70
N TYR A 206 4.45 7.54 -1.44
CA TYR A 206 3.34 7.43 -0.50
C TYR A 206 2.93 8.82 -0.02
N PHE A 207 1.63 9.09 -0.05
CA PHE A 207 1.01 10.28 0.54
C PHE A 207 0.02 9.86 1.61
N ASN A 208 -0.06 10.67 2.67
CA ASN A 208 -1.18 10.58 3.58
C ASN A 208 -2.43 11.17 2.93
N THR A 209 -3.58 10.55 3.19
CA THR A 209 -4.86 11.19 2.89
C THR A 209 -5.23 12.16 4.02
N GLN A 210 -6.26 12.98 3.80
CA GLN A 210 -6.85 13.85 4.82
C GLN A 210 -7.30 13.08 6.08
N ASN A 211 -7.59 11.77 5.93
CA ASN A 211 -7.74 10.87 7.05
C ASN A 211 -6.53 9.92 7.15
N PRO A 212 -5.41 10.39 7.74
CA PRO A 212 -4.16 9.64 7.75
C PRO A 212 -4.24 8.34 8.55
N GLN A 213 -5.32 8.11 9.30
CA GLN A 213 -5.55 6.88 10.08
C GLN A 213 -6.19 5.77 9.25
N GLU A 214 -6.86 6.12 8.15
CA GLU A 214 -7.62 5.16 7.35
C GLU A 214 -6.90 4.78 6.08
N ASN A 215 -6.44 5.77 5.31
CA ASN A 215 -6.02 5.54 3.92
C ASN A 215 -4.66 6.16 3.59
N LEU A 216 -3.92 5.47 2.73
CA LEU A 216 -2.72 5.99 2.09
C LEU A 216 -2.91 5.97 0.57
N ILE A 217 -2.30 6.94 -0.12
CA ILE A 217 -2.17 6.92 -1.57
C ILE A 217 -0.76 6.43 -1.90
N GLN A 218 -0.65 5.36 -2.68
CA GLN A 218 0.58 4.87 -3.26
C GLN A 218 0.60 5.19 -4.75
N ILE A 219 1.71 5.74 -5.24
CA ILE A 219 1.97 5.95 -6.66
C ILE A 219 3.22 5.14 -7.02
N THR A 220 3.07 4.20 -7.95
CA THR A 220 4.14 3.26 -8.35
C THR A 220 4.63 3.57 -9.75
N LEU A 221 5.95 3.60 -9.93
CA LEU A 221 6.57 3.58 -11.25
C LEU A 221 6.83 2.12 -11.68
N ASN A 222 6.16 1.67 -12.74
CA ASN A 222 6.29 0.30 -13.25
C ASN A 222 7.36 0.17 -14.35
N MET A 223 7.86 1.29 -14.91
CA MET A 223 8.84 1.29 -16.00
C MET A 223 9.83 2.47 -15.89
N ASN A 224 11.13 2.18 -15.81
CA ASN A 224 12.18 3.19 -15.59
C ASN A 224 12.23 4.29 -16.67
N SER A 225 11.87 3.98 -17.91
CA SER A 225 11.84 4.95 -19.03
C SER A 225 10.89 6.14 -18.80
N TYR A 226 9.98 6.03 -17.83
CA TYR A 226 9.01 7.07 -17.49
C TYR A 226 9.31 7.80 -16.17
N LEU A 227 10.51 7.63 -15.61
CA LEU A 227 10.91 8.23 -14.34
C LEU A 227 10.74 9.75 -14.30
N ASN A 228 11.07 10.46 -15.38
CA ASN A 228 10.92 11.91 -15.44
C ASN A 228 9.44 12.32 -15.44
N THR A 229 8.58 11.63 -16.20
CA THR A 229 7.14 11.89 -16.20
C THR A 229 6.53 11.62 -14.83
N TYR A 230 6.92 10.51 -14.20
CA TYR A 230 6.53 10.17 -12.85
C TYR A 230 6.86 11.28 -11.85
N LYS A 231 8.12 11.75 -11.81
CA LYS A 231 8.52 12.84 -10.92
C LYS A 231 7.68 14.11 -11.11
N VAL A 232 7.34 14.45 -12.36
CA VAL A 232 6.50 15.62 -12.64
C VAL A 232 5.07 15.41 -12.16
N MET A 233 4.49 14.22 -12.38
CA MET A 233 3.16 13.88 -11.87
C MET A 233 3.08 13.98 -10.33
N LEU A 234 4.14 13.61 -9.62
CA LEU A 234 4.18 13.71 -8.15
C LEU A 234 4.12 15.15 -7.62
N LEU A 235 4.45 16.16 -8.44
CA LEU A 235 4.48 17.56 -8.01
C LEU A 235 3.15 18.28 -8.20
N THR A 236 2.19 17.69 -8.93
CA THR A 236 0.97 18.37 -9.38
C THR A 236 -0.24 18.12 -8.50
#